data_AF-A0A9W4S4V5-F1
#
_entry.id   AF-A0A9W4S4V5-F1
#
_cell.length_a   1.000
_cell.length_b   1.000
_cell.length_c   1.000
_cell.angle_alpha   90.00
_cell.angle_beta   90.00
_cell.angle_gamma   90.00
#
_symmetry.space_group_name_H-M   'P 1'
#
loop_
_entity.id
_entity.type
_entity.pdbx_description
1 polymer ?
#
loop_
_entity_poly.entity_id
_entity_poly.type
_entity_poly.pdbx_seq_one_letter_code
_entity_poly.pdbx_strand_id
1 'polypeptide(L)'
;MRLVLLSTLLASVTGVAVAKPEKIRGVSDPVYHLYLQAYPKDKTVPVLGPEASAESFNIAGSIQSANSSSYLNIGSDTTSYKSLKFSNASETTAWGLEGDTIITTQGSTWGRR
;
A
#
# COMPACT_ATOMS: atom_id res chain seq x y z
N MET A 1 -48.02 8.44 -50.70
CA MET A 1 -46.89 9.38 -50.88
C MET A 1 -46.91 10.35 -49.71
N ARG A 2 -45.90 10.57 -48.88
CA ARG A 2 -44.54 10.02 -48.70
C ARG A 2 -44.21 10.42 -47.25
N LEU A 3 -43.95 9.46 -46.37
CA LEU A 3 -43.59 9.72 -44.96
C LEU A 3 -42.15 10.24 -44.93
N VAL A 4 -41.92 11.43 -44.37
CA VAL A 4 -40.56 11.97 -44.18
C VAL A 4 -40.18 11.73 -42.72
N LEU A 5 -39.31 10.74 -42.47
CA LEU A 5 -38.68 10.57 -41.16
C LEU A 5 -37.64 11.66 -40.95
N LEU A 6 -37.83 12.49 -39.91
CA LEU A 6 -36.84 13.45 -39.45
C LEU A 6 -35.97 12.76 -38.38
N SER A 7 -34.76 12.35 -38.75
CA SER A 7 -33.79 11.78 -37.81
C SER A 7 -33.12 12.90 -37.01
N THR A 8 -33.42 13.01 -35.72
CA THR A 8 -32.69 13.89 -34.80
C THR A 8 -31.37 13.26 -34.38
N LEU A 9 -30.25 13.84 -34.83
CA LEU A 9 -28.91 13.51 -34.31
C LEU A 9 -28.73 14.19 -32.95
N LEU A 10 -28.59 13.40 -31.88
CA LEU A 10 -28.12 13.90 -30.58
C LEU A 10 -26.59 14.05 -30.65
N ALA A 11 -26.11 15.28 -30.75
CA ALA A 11 -24.68 15.57 -30.60
C ALA A 11 -24.31 15.45 -29.12
N SER A 12 -23.45 14.48 -28.78
CA SER A 12 -22.84 14.37 -27.46
C SER A 12 -21.91 15.57 -27.25
N VAL A 13 -22.32 16.49 -26.38
CA VAL A 13 -21.45 17.59 -25.93
C VAL A 13 -20.46 16.98 -24.94
N THR A 14 -19.34 16.47 -25.42
CA THR A 14 -18.22 16.09 -24.55
C THR A 14 -17.64 17.37 -23.98
N GLY A 15 -17.91 17.64 -22.70
CA GLY A 15 -17.32 18.76 -21.99
C GLY A 15 -15.81 18.66 -22.07
N VAL A 16 -15.16 19.65 -22.69
CA VAL A 16 -13.69 19.75 -22.71
C VAL A 16 -13.27 20.07 -21.27
N ALA A 17 -12.62 19.12 -20.61
CA ALA A 17 -12.05 19.36 -19.29
C ALA A 17 -11.09 20.54 -19.39
N VAL A 18 -11.35 21.60 -18.62
CA VAL A 18 -10.48 22.77 -18.56
C VAL A 18 -9.16 22.33 -17.95
N ALA A 19 -8.08 22.43 -18.73
CA ALA A 19 -6.73 22.15 -18.25
C ALA A 19 -6.41 23.15 -17.12
N LYS A 20 -6.26 22.65 -15.90
CA LYS A 20 -5.76 23.44 -14.77
C LYS A 20 -4.23 23.46 -14.81
N PRO A 21 -3.57 24.58 -14.48
CA PRO A 21 -2.13 24.59 -14.31
C PRO A 21 -1.75 23.63 -13.17
N GLU A 22 -0.98 22.59 -13.49
CA GLU A 22 -0.43 21.66 -12.50
C GLU A 22 1.07 21.87 -12.33
N LYS A 23 1.57 21.66 -11.11
CA LYS A 23 3.00 21.61 -10.86
C LYS A 23 3.51 20.22 -11.23
N ILE A 24 4.27 20.13 -12.31
CA ILE A 24 5.03 18.93 -12.66
C ILE A 24 6.36 19.03 -11.90
N ARG A 25 6.57 18.15 -10.91
CA ARG A 25 7.86 18.06 -10.18
C ARG A 25 8.78 17.09 -10.92
N GLY A 26 10.00 17.53 -11.23
CA GLY A 26 11.11 16.61 -11.46
C GLY A 26 11.54 16.05 -10.10
N VAL A 27 11.64 14.72 -9.99
CA VAL A 27 12.22 14.10 -8.79
C VAL A 27 13.74 14.12 -9.00
N SER A 28 14.45 14.96 -8.26
CA SER A 28 15.91 15.04 -8.36
C SER A 28 16.55 13.91 -7.55
N ASP A 29 17.40 13.12 -8.19
CA ASP A 29 18.12 12.01 -7.59
C ASP A 29 19.05 12.41 -6.42
N PRO A 30 19.35 11.46 -5.50
CA PRO A 30 18.91 10.05 -5.54
C PRO A 30 17.52 9.85 -4.92
N VAL A 31 16.65 9.11 -5.63
CA VAL A 31 15.43 8.54 -5.05
C VAL A 31 15.73 7.13 -4.58
N TYR A 32 15.64 6.88 -3.27
CA TYR A 32 15.75 5.54 -2.72
C TYR A 32 14.39 4.87 -2.67
N HIS A 33 14.20 3.83 -3.47
CA HIS A 33 13.07 2.92 -3.35
C HIS A 33 13.50 1.77 -2.43
N LEU A 34 12.99 1.77 -1.21
CA LEU A 34 13.30 0.74 -0.24
C LEU A 34 12.09 -0.15 0.00
N TYR A 35 12.35 -1.46 0.06
CA TYR A 35 11.34 -2.49 0.10
C TYR A 35 11.48 -3.30 1.39
N LEU A 36 10.35 -3.60 2.02
CA LEU A 36 10.28 -4.42 3.22
C LEU A 36 10.78 -5.84 2.91
N GLN A 37 11.66 -6.34 3.78
CA GLN A 37 12.28 -7.66 3.67
C GLN A 37 12.85 -8.10 5.03
N ALA A 38 13.14 -9.39 5.19
CA ALA A 38 13.82 -9.90 6.36
C ALA A 38 15.34 -9.67 6.29
N TYR A 39 15.92 -9.18 7.37
CA TYR A 39 17.35 -8.90 7.45
C TYR A 39 18.18 -10.17 7.18
N PRO A 40 19.17 -10.16 6.26
CA PRO A 40 19.88 -11.38 5.87
C PRO A 40 20.59 -12.11 7.01
N LYS A 41 21.06 -11.40 8.05
CA LYS A 41 21.77 -12.02 9.19
C LYS A 41 20.82 -12.50 10.30
N ASP A 42 19.64 -11.91 10.39
CA ASP A 42 18.60 -12.31 11.35
C ASP A 42 17.22 -12.11 10.72
N LYS A 43 16.61 -13.22 10.31
CA LYS A 43 15.35 -13.22 9.58
C LYS A 43 14.15 -12.79 10.43
N THR A 44 14.33 -12.64 11.75
CA THR A 44 13.28 -12.11 12.63
C THR A 44 13.19 -10.59 12.59
N VAL A 45 14.19 -9.90 12.01
CA VAL A 45 14.26 -8.44 11.97
C VAL A 45 13.77 -7.93 10.61
N PRO A 46 12.66 -7.19 10.54
CA PRO A 46 12.23 -6.52 9.32
C PRO A 46 13.11 -5.30 9.05
N VAL A 47 13.51 -5.12 7.79
CA VAL A 47 14.30 -3.99 7.31
C VAL A 47 13.78 -3.47 5.97
N LEU A 48 14.15 -2.23 5.64
CA LEU A 48 13.94 -1.64 4.33
C LEU A 48 15.25 -1.73 3.54
N GLY A 49 15.22 -2.33 2.35
CA GLY A 49 16.40 -2.58 1.52
C GLY A 49 16.13 -2.51 0.02
N PRO A 50 17.06 -2.95 -0.84
CA PRO A 50 16.91 -2.83 -2.29
C PRO A 50 15.81 -3.74 -2.85
N GLU A 51 15.29 -3.37 -4.01
CA GLU A 51 14.23 -4.13 -4.72
C GLU A 51 14.63 -5.57 -5.04
N ALA A 52 15.89 -5.80 -5.39
CA ALA A 52 16.40 -7.11 -5.77
C ALA A 52 16.24 -8.17 -4.68
N SER A 53 16.10 -7.76 -3.41
CA SER A 53 15.88 -8.64 -2.27
C SER A 53 14.55 -8.38 -1.56
N ALA A 54 13.65 -7.63 -2.20
CA ALA A 54 12.31 -7.38 -1.69
C ALA A 54 11.53 -8.67 -1.50
N GLU A 55 10.71 -8.70 -0.45
CA GLU A 55 9.74 -9.77 -0.25
C GLU A 55 8.37 -9.35 -0.81
N SER A 56 7.63 -10.33 -1.32
CA SER A 56 6.21 -10.16 -1.64
C SER A 56 5.38 -10.55 -0.42
N PHE A 57 4.26 -9.87 -0.19
CA PHE A 57 3.42 -10.10 0.99
C PHE A 57 1.97 -10.38 0.61
N ASN A 58 1.41 -11.42 1.24
CA ASN A 58 -0.03 -11.66 1.30
C ASN A 58 -0.60 -10.80 2.43
N ILE A 59 -1.52 -9.88 2.08
CA ILE A 59 -2.08 -8.91 3.03
C ILE A 59 -3.58 -9.13 3.14
N ALA A 60 -4.02 -9.65 4.29
CA ALA A 60 -5.42 -9.96 4.57
C ALA A 60 -5.69 -9.97 6.09
N GLY A 61 -5.60 -8.80 6.73
CA GLY A 61 -5.66 -8.63 8.19
C GLY A 61 -4.37 -9.00 8.91
N SER A 62 -3.62 -9.98 8.39
CA SER A 62 -2.21 -10.19 8.67
C SER A 62 -1.35 -9.79 7.46
N ILE A 63 -0.05 -9.64 7.68
CA ILE A 63 0.93 -9.41 6.61
C ILE A 63 1.89 -10.59 6.66
N GLN A 64 1.75 -11.50 5.70
CA GLN A 64 2.57 -12.71 5.61
C GLN A 64 3.51 -12.61 4.40
N SER A 65 4.79 -12.86 4.61
CA SER A 65 5.76 -13.01 3.53
C SER A 65 5.39 -14.21 2.66
N ALA A 66 5.25 -14.00 1.35
CA ALA A 66 5.12 -15.08 0.37
C ALA A 66 6.45 -15.81 0.14
N ASN A 67 7.59 -15.19 0.50
CA ASN A 67 8.92 -15.78 0.35
C ASN A 67 9.24 -16.76 1.50
N SER A 68 8.85 -16.44 2.72
CA SER A 68 9.26 -17.20 3.93
C SER A 68 8.10 -17.73 4.76
N SER A 69 6.85 -17.40 4.42
CA SER A 69 5.65 -17.66 5.21
C SER A 69 5.63 -17.01 6.61
N SER A 70 6.63 -16.17 6.93
CA SER A 70 6.70 -15.45 8.20
C SER A 70 5.73 -14.27 8.23
N TYR A 71 5.22 -13.94 9.40
CA TYR A 71 4.27 -12.87 9.62
C TYR A 71 4.95 -11.64 10.22
N LEU A 72 4.68 -10.47 9.65
CA LEU A 72 5.07 -9.20 10.25
C LEU A 72 4.18 -8.95 11.47
N ASN A 73 4.79 -8.74 12.62
CA ASN A 73 4.12 -8.55 13.91
C ASN A 73 4.66 -7.33 14.64
N ILE A 74 3.88 -6.86 15.60
CA ILE A 74 4.23 -5.75 16.49
C ILE A 74 4.92 -6.31 17.74
N GLY A 75 6.06 -5.74 18.10
CA GLY A 75 6.81 -6.09 19.31
C GLY A 75 6.10 -5.66 20.59
N SER A 76 6.54 -6.24 21.71
CA SER A 76 5.93 -6.03 23.03
C SER A 76 6.52 -4.85 23.81
N ASP A 77 7.23 -3.93 23.14
CA ASP A 77 7.88 -2.80 23.81
C ASP A 77 6.86 -1.96 24.58
N THR A 78 7.25 -1.37 25.71
CA THR A 78 6.37 -0.51 26.51
C THR A 78 6.47 0.97 26.10
N THR A 79 7.42 1.30 25.23
CA THR A 79 7.63 2.65 24.68
C THR A 79 6.47 3.10 23.80
N SER A 80 6.46 4.39 23.48
CA SER A 80 5.46 4.99 22.56
C SER A 80 5.60 4.47 21.13
N TYR A 81 6.79 4.05 20.72
CA TYR A 81 7.04 3.27 19.52
C TYR A 81 7.10 1.78 19.85
N LYS A 82 6.67 0.92 18.92
CA LYS A 82 6.83 -0.53 19.00
C LYS A 82 7.81 -0.98 17.94
N SER A 83 8.69 -1.91 18.29
CA SER A 83 9.48 -2.64 17.30
C SER A 83 8.56 -3.46 16.39
N LEU A 84 9.05 -3.80 15.20
CA LEU A 84 8.43 -4.79 14.34
C LEU A 84 9.30 -6.05 14.35
N LYS A 85 8.68 -7.20 14.16
CA LYS A 85 9.37 -8.48 14.07
C LYS A 85 8.70 -9.40 13.06
N PHE A 86 9.47 -10.31 12.49
CA PHE A 86 8.94 -11.47 11.79
C PHE A 86 8.88 -12.67 12.73
N SER A 87 7.76 -13.38 12.72
CA SER A 87 7.63 -14.67 13.42
C SER A 87 6.80 -15.67 12.60
N ASN A 88 6.80 -16.93 13.01
CA ASN A 88 6.15 -18.04 12.28
C ASN A 88 4.62 -18.07 12.41
N ALA A 89 4.04 -17.22 13.27
CA ALA A 89 2.61 -17.12 13.49
C ALA A 89 2.16 -15.66 13.42
N SER A 90 0.93 -15.43 12.99
CA SER A 90 0.29 -14.12 13.10
C SER A 90 -0.06 -13.87 14.56
N GLU A 91 0.58 -12.88 15.17
CA GLU A 91 0.32 -12.46 16.56
C GLU A 91 -0.69 -11.30 16.60
N THR A 92 -1.01 -10.72 15.44
CA THR A 92 -1.99 -9.66 15.29
C THR A 92 -2.79 -9.79 14.01
N THR A 93 -4.02 -9.27 14.03
CA THR A 93 -4.87 -9.04 12.86
C THR A 93 -5.13 -7.55 12.65
N ALA A 94 -4.36 -6.70 13.33
CA ALA A 94 -4.55 -5.26 13.32
C ALA A 94 -4.05 -4.59 12.04
N TRP A 95 -3.39 -5.31 11.13
CA TRP A 95 -2.81 -4.71 9.94
C TRP A 95 -3.87 -4.34 8.90
N GLY A 96 -3.64 -3.22 8.23
CA GLY A 96 -4.41 -2.74 7.10
C GLY A 96 -3.54 -1.92 6.15
N LEU A 97 -4.16 -1.44 5.07
CA LEU A 97 -3.54 -0.60 4.07
C LEU A 97 -4.35 0.69 3.87
N GLU A 98 -3.64 1.81 3.80
CA GLU A 98 -4.15 3.08 3.27
C GLU A 98 -3.32 3.45 2.03
N GLY A 99 -3.80 3.07 0.85
CA GLY A 99 -2.98 3.04 -0.37
C GLY A 99 -1.83 2.05 -0.19
N ASP A 100 -0.59 2.54 -0.36
CA ASP A 100 0.63 1.73 -0.17
C ASP A 100 1.15 1.78 1.29
N THR A 101 0.40 2.43 2.19
CA THR A 101 0.84 2.62 3.58
C THR A 101 0.38 1.49 4.49
N ILE A 102 1.38 0.78 5.03
CA ILE A 102 1.49 0.23 6.38
C ILE A 102 0.64 0.85 7.51
N ILE A 103 -0.60 0.43 7.81
CA ILE A 103 -1.33 0.96 8.99
C ILE A 103 -1.83 -0.11 9.95
N THR A 104 -2.11 0.30 11.19
CA THR A 104 -2.98 -0.43 12.12
C THR A 104 -4.42 0.06 11.96
N THR A 105 -5.37 -0.86 11.82
CA THR A 105 -6.77 -0.53 11.52
C THR A 105 -7.45 0.18 12.69
N GLN A 106 -8.40 1.06 12.37
CA GLN A 106 -9.26 1.70 13.36
C GLN A 106 -10.02 0.64 14.18
N GLY A 107 -10.05 0.81 15.50
CA GLY A 107 -10.67 -0.16 16.42
C GLY A 107 -9.73 -1.27 16.89
N SER A 108 -8.53 -1.42 16.31
CA SER A 108 -7.49 -2.25 16.91
C SER A 108 -6.89 -1.60 18.15
N THR A 109 -6.26 -2.38 19.02
CA THR A 109 -5.55 -1.88 20.22
C THR A 109 -4.50 -0.81 19.89
N TRP A 110 -3.99 -0.81 18.66
CA TRP A 110 -2.96 0.09 18.13
C TRP A 110 -3.49 1.12 17.12
N GLY A 111 -4.78 1.09 16.79
CA GLY A 111 -5.38 2.00 15.82
C GLY A 111 -5.60 3.39 16.41
N ARG A 112 -5.87 4.38 15.55
CA ARG A 112 -6.37 5.69 16.01
C ARG A 112 -7.62 5.48 16.87
N ARG A 113 -7.60 6.07 18.06
CA ARG A 113 -8.75 6.20 18.96
C ARG A 113 -9.43 7.54 18.73
#